data_AF-A0A9D7HEH5-F1
#
_entry.id   AF-A0A9D7HEH5-F1
#
_cell.length_a   1.000
_cell.length_b   1.000
_cell.length_c   1.000
_cell.angle_alpha   90.00
_cell.angle_beta   90.00
_cell.angle_gamma   90.00
#
_symmetry.space_group_name_H-M   'P 1'
#
loop_
_entity.id
_entity.type
_entity.pdbx_description
1 polymer ?
#
loop_
_entity_poly.entity_id
_entity_poly.type
_entity_poly.pdbx_seq_one_letter_code
_entity_poly.pdbx_strand_id
1 'polypeptide(L)'
;MYINEVVDPDFTVQANGITLTIIGGVAYEWYFNDEIILDSDTSSIEADENGNYHALVNTAEGCVFSSDTLAYIGMGLRDLGIGGMSLYPSPACDHITVLTTRPITRLWVASPLGETTPMQYDGTSKIDVSTLAPGLYFVRALLNDGSVMGGAFVKD
;
A
#
# COMPACT_ATOMS: atom_id res chain seq x y z
N MET A 1 -1.82 48.30 -18.23
CA MET A 1 -2.21 47.21 -17.32
C MET A 1 -1.30 46.05 -17.64
N TYR A 2 -0.33 45.76 -16.77
CA TYR A 2 0.55 44.61 -16.95
C TYR A 2 -0.16 43.42 -16.30
N ILE A 3 -0.47 42.39 -17.08
CA ILE A 3 -0.88 41.11 -16.53
C ILE A 3 0.42 40.43 -16.12
N ASN A 4 0.64 40.30 -14.80
CA ASN A 4 1.69 39.42 -14.32
C ASN A 4 1.22 38.00 -14.61
N GLU A 5 1.85 37.38 -15.60
CA GLU A 5 1.70 35.96 -15.85
C GLU A 5 2.27 35.22 -14.63
N VAL A 6 1.42 34.42 -13.99
CA VAL A 6 1.86 33.60 -12.88
C VAL A 6 2.62 32.42 -13.48
N VAL A 7 3.93 32.39 -13.25
CA VAL A 7 4.79 31.31 -13.74
C VAL A 7 4.53 30.06 -12.90
N ASP A 8 4.32 28.92 -13.56
CA ASP A 8 4.20 27.63 -12.91
C ASP A 8 5.52 27.26 -12.22
N PRO A 9 5.54 27.00 -10.90
CA PRO A 9 6.74 26.59 -10.18
C PRO A 9 7.18 25.14 -10.44
N ASP A 10 6.44 24.36 -11.24
CA ASP A 10 6.74 22.95 -11.56
C ASP A 10 6.90 22.08 -10.28
N PHE A 11 5.88 22.06 -9.42
CA PHE A 11 5.90 21.22 -8.21
C PHE A 11 5.98 19.73 -8.57
N THR A 12 6.89 19.00 -7.94
CA THR A 12 7.10 17.57 -8.19
C THR A 12 6.92 16.75 -6.92
N VAL A 13 6.27 15.59 -7.06
CA VAL A 13 6.19 14.58 -5.99
C VAL A 13 7.44 13.70 -6.03
N GLN A 14 8.15 13.62 -4.91
CA GLN A 14 9.34 12.79 -4.75
C GLN A 14 9.04 11.63 -3.81
N ALA A 15 9.43 10.42 -4.18
CA ALA A 15 9.30 9.23 -3.33
C ALA A 15 10.63 8.85 -2.68
N ASN A 16 10.59 8.59 -1.37
CA ASN A 16 11.65 7.95 -0.61
C ASN A 16 11.06 6.80 0.22
N GLY A 17 11.14 5.57 -0.30
CA GLY A 17 10.44 4.43 0.29
C GLY A 17 8.92 4.58 0.18
N ILE A 18 8.22 4.61 1.32
CA ILE A 18 6.76 4.86 1.37
C ILE A 18 6.41 6.33 1.56
N THR A 19 7.39 7.20 1.82
CA THR A 19 7.12 8.62 2.04
C THR A 19 7.15 9.36 0.71
N LEU A 20 6.04 10.04 0.41
CA LEU A 20 5.94 11.00 -0.70
C LEU A 20 6.13 12.41 -0.15
N THR A 21 6.82 13.27 -0.88
CA THR A 21 7.12 14.65 -0.44
C THR A 21 7.09 15.63 -1.59
N ILE A 22 6.59 16.83 -1.34
CA ILE A 22 6.69 17.99 -2.22
C ILE A 22 7.53 19.05 -1.52
N ILE A 23 8.42 19.72 -2.27
CA ILE A 23 9.27 20.80 -1.77
C ILE A 23 8.66 22.15 -2.17
N GLY A 24 8.54 23.07 -1.21
CA GLY A 24 7.94 24.40 -1.43
C GLY A 24 6.42 24.39 -1.24
N GLY A 25 5.78 25.56 -1.36
CA GLY A 25 4.38 25.75 -0.98
C GLY A 25 4.17 25.99 0.52
N VAL A 26 2.93 26.29 0.91
CA VAL A 26 2.54 26.56 2.31
C VAL A 26 1.33 25.75 2.79
N ALA A 27 0.56 25.15 1.88
CA ALA A 27 -0.51 24.19 2.21
C ALA A 27 -0.69 23.19 1.06
N TYR A 28 -1.14 21.99 1.40
CA TYR A 28 -1.18 20.84 0.50
C TYR A 28 -2.53 20.14 0.60
N GLU A 29 -2.97 19.55 -0.51
CA GLU A 29 -4.11 18.64 -0.57
C GLU A 29 -3.74 17.50 -1.52
N TRP A 30 -3.58 16.29 -0.98
CA TRP A 30 -3.10 15.15 -1.76
C TRP A 30 -4.25 14.34 -2.37
N TYR A 31 -3.96 13.75 -3.52
CA TYR A 31 -4.87 12.91 -4.29
C TYR A 31 -4.23 11.57 -4.62
N PHE A 32 -5.02 10.50 -4.54
CA PHE A 32 -4.72 9.15 -4.98
C PHE A 32 -5.71 8.74 -6.07
N ASN A 33 -5.22 8.45 -7.28
CA ASN A 33 -6.06 8.10 -8.44
C ASN A 33 -7.25 9.08 -8.63
N ASP A 34 -6.96 10.38 -8.49
CA ASP A 34 -7.91 11.50 -8.59
C ASP A 34 -8.96 11.59 -7.46
N GLU A 35 -8.88 10.76 -6.42
CA GLU A 35 -9.65 10.89 -5.19
C GLU A 35 -8.84 11.60 -4.10
N ILE A 36 -9.49 12.50 -3.36
CA ILE A 36 -8.86 13.25 -2.28
C ILE A 36 -8.47 12.31 -1.12
N ILE A 37 -7.25 12.49 -0.61
CA ILE A 37 -6.79 11.87 0.64
C ILE A 37 -7.15 12.81 1.78
N LEU A 38 -8.11 12.41 2.62
CA LEU A 38 -8.54 13.23 3.75
C LEU A 38 -7.39 13.43 4.77
N ASP A 39 -7.40 14.59 5.43
CA ASP A 39 -6.42 14.96 6.46
C ASP A 39 -4.96 14.95 5.98
N SER A 40 -4.71 15.26 4.70
CA SER A 40 -3.38 15.32 4.08
C SER A 40 -2.86 16.75 3.88
N ASP A 41 -2.82 17.55 4.95
CA ASP A 41 -2.46 18.98 4.88
C ASP A 41 -0.94 19.27 4.96
N THR A 42 -0.11 18.23 5.03
CA THR A 42 1.35 18.32 5.15
C THR A 42 2.08 18.18 3.81
N SER A 43 3.30 18.71 3.74
CA SER A 43 4.17 18.61 2.56
C SER A 43 4.63 17.18 2.24
N SER A 44 4.30 16.22 3.11
CA SER A 44 4.62 14.80 2.96
C SER A 44 3.47 13.92 3.44
N ILE A 45 3.29 12.78 2.78
CA ILE A 45 2.36 11.71 3.17
C ILE A 45 3.04 10.34 3.08
N GLU A 46 2.44 9.31 3.66
CA GLU A 46 2.80 7.92 3.37
C GLU A 46 1.88 7.37 2.27
N ALA A 47 2.47 6.76 1.24
CA ALA A 47 1.73 6.04 0.20
C ALA A 47 1.41 4.62 0.67
N ASP A 48 0.13 4.34 0.90
CA ASP A 48 -0.37 3.03 1.32
C ASP A 48 -0.62 2.07 0.16
N GLU A 49 -0.85 2.59 -1.06
CA GLU A 49 -1.26 1.81 -2.21
C GLU A 49 -0.45 2.16 -3.46
N ASN A 50 -0.31 1.20 -4.38
CA ASN A 50 0.27 1.48 -5.68
C ASN A 50 -0.76 2.24 -6.54
N GLY A 51 -0.33 3.34 -7.12
CA GLY A 51 -1.21 4.18 -7.93
C GLY A 51 -0.62 5.56 -8.18
N ASN A 52 -1.46 6.44 -8.69
CA ASN A 52 -1.04 7.78 -9.08
C ASN A 52 -1.26 8.76 -7.93
N TYR A 53 -0.22 9.44 -7.53
CA TYR A 53 -0.26 10.48 -6.51
C TYR A 53 0.09 11.84 -7.09
N HIS A 54 -0.69 12.85 -6.73
CA HIS A 54 -0.40 14.26 -6.98
C HIS A 54 -0.96 15.11 -5.83
N ALA A 55 -0.60 16.38 -5.77
CA ALA A 55 -1.20 17.29 -4.79
C ALA A 55 -1.51 18.65 -5.41
N LEU A 56 -2.51 19.31 -4.84
CA LEU A 56 -2.69 20.74 -4.99
C LEU A 56 -1.84 21.46 -3.96
N VAL A 57 -1.05 22.42 -4.41
CA VAL A 57 -0.09 23.18 -3.60
C VAL A 57 -0.49 24.65 -3.60
N ASN A 58 -0.72 25.20 -2.41
CA ASN A 58 -0.96 26.61 -2.22
C ASN A 58 0.37 27.34 -2.00
N THR A 59 0.58 28.47 -2.66
CA THR A 59 1.75 29.34 -2.43
C THR A 59 1.44 30.45 -1.43
N ALA A 60 2.47 31.10 -0.90
CA ALA A 60 2.31 32.22 0.03
C ALA A 60 1.58 33.42 -0.61
N GLU A 61 1.64 33.52 -1.93
CA GLU A 61 0.96 34.52 -2.76
C GLU A 61 -0.52 34.17 -3.01
N GLY A 62 -1.00 33.05 -2.48
CA GLY A 62 -2.39 32.60 -2.60
C GLY A 62 -2.74 31.94 -3.94
N CYS A 63 -1.73 31.53 -4.72
CA CYS A 63 -1.95 30.76 -5.95
C CYS A 63 -2.05 29.27 -5.62
N VAL A 64 -2.83 28.53 -6.42
CA VAL A 64 -2.97 27.07 -6.31
C VAL A 64 -2.45 26.44 -7.58
N PHE A 65 -1.54 25.47 -7.43
CA PHE A 65 -0.95 24.71 -8.53
C PHE A 65 -1.13 23.21 -8.30
N SER A 66 -1.33 22.46 -9.38
CA SER A 66 -1.21 21.01 -9.32
C SER A 66 0.26 20.63 -9.46
N SER A 67 0.71 19.67 -8.66
CA SER A 67 1.99 19.02 -8.91
C SER A 67 1.92 18.11 -10.13
N ASP A 68 3.10 17.71 -10.61
CA ASP A 68 3.25 16.54 -11.47
C ASP A 68 2.67 15.30 -10.78
N THR A 69 2.13 14.39 -11.59
CA THR A 69 1.64 13.09 -11.12
C THR A 69 2.77 12.08 -11.05
N LEU A 70 2.96 11.49 -9.87
CA LEU A 70 3.85 10.37 -9.65
C LEU A 70 3.08 9.05 -9.72
N ALA A 71 3.45 8.18 -10.66
CA ALA A 71 3.04 6.78 -10.63
C ALA A 71 3.87 6.03 -9.57
N TYR A 72 3.31 5.86 -8.39
CA TYR A 72 3.96 5.20 -7.27
C TYR A 72 3.82 3.67 -7.38
N ILE A 73 4.96 3.00 -7.33
CA ILE A 73 5.05 1.54 -7.21
C ILE A 73 5.93 1.25 -5.99
N GLY A 74 5.30 1.09 -4.84
CA GLY A 74 5.94 0.61 -3.63
C GLY A 74 6.10 -0.90 -3.68
N MET A 75 7.32 -1.40 -3.51
CA MET A 75 7.49 -2.77 -3.01
C MET A 75 7.02 -2.73 -1.57
N GLY A 76 5.87 -3.34 -1.29
CA GLY A 76 5.18 -3.25 0.00
C GLY A 76 6.09 -3.66 1.17
N LEU A 77 6.83 -2.71 1.73
CA LEU A 77 7.52 -2.89 3.00
C LEU A 77 6.53 -2.97 4.18
N ARG A 78 5.24 -2.65 3.94
CA ARG A 78 4.10 -3.04 4.80
C ARG A 78 3.52 -4.43 4.48
N ASP A 79 3.80 -5.01 3.31
CA ASP A 79 3.45 -6.42 3.00
C ASP A 79 4.35 -7.41 3.77
N LEU A 80 5.43 -6.91 4.39
CA LEU A 80 6.23 -7.60 5.39
C LEU A 80 5.97 -7.01 6.80
N GLY A 81 4.70 -6.95 7.17
CA GLY A 81 4.20 -6.98 8.54
C GLY A 81 4.87 -6.07 9.58
N ILE A 82 4.26 -4.92 9.83
CA ILE A 82 4.09 -4.43 11.21
C ILE A 82 2.68 -3.81 11.33
N GLY A 83 1.69 -4.62 11.70
CA GLY A 83 0.41 -4.07 12.17
C GLY A 83 -0.87 -4.91 12.08
N GLY A 84 -0.90 -6.06 11.40
CA GLY A 84 -2.20 -6.72 11.20
C GLY A 84 -2.26 -8.22 10.97
N MET A 85 -1.29 -8.84 10.27
CA MET A 85 -1.31 -10.28 9.98
C MET A 85 -0.08 -11.00 10.54
N SER A 86 -0.26 -12.15 11.18
CA SER A 86 0.83 -13.05 11.61
C SER A 86 0.58 -14.47 11.14
N LEU A 87 1.62 -15.12 10.60
CA LEU A 87 1.58 -16.47 10.05
C LEU A 87 2.46 -17.41 10.89
N TYR A 88 1.89 -18.51 11.41
CA TYR A 88 2.68 -19.51 12.15
C TYR A 88 2.12 -20.94 12.03
N PRO A 89 2.96 -21.98 12.17
CA PRO A 89 4.41 -21.88 12.29
C PRO A 89 5.06 -21.50 10.95
N SER A 90 6.22 -20.86 11.02
CA SER A 90 7.14 -20.72 9.90
C SER A 90 8.53 -21.15 10.41
N PRO A 91 9.14 -22.23 9.89
CA PRO A 91 8.64 -23.05 8.78
C PRO A 91 7.38 -23.87 9.06
N ALA A 92 6.60 -24.17 8.02
CA ALA A 92 5.36 -24.92 8.07
C ALA A 92 5.51 -26.28 7.39
N CYS A 93 4.99 -27.34 8.01
CA CYS A 93 4.89 -28.67 7.39
C CYS A 93 3.50 -28.86 6.76
N ASP A 94 2.46 -28.91 7.59
CA ASP A 94 1.12 -29.30 7.16
C ASP A 94 0.15 -28.12 7.10
N HIS A 95 0.30 -27.14 8.00
CA HIS A 95 -0.64 -26.04 8.12
C HIS A 95 0.05 -24.77 8.60
N ILE A 96 -0.58 -23.64 8.28
CA ILE A 96 -0.32 -22.35 8.91
C ILE A 96 -1.59 -21.84 9.59
N THR A 97 -1.40 -20.99 10.58
CA THR A 97 -2.43 -20.19 11.23
C THR A 97 -2.21 -18.73 10.88
N VAL A 98 -3.28 -18.06 10.49
CA VAL A 98 -3.35 -16.66 10.08
C VAL A 98 -4.04 -15.88 11.18
N LEU A 99 -3.30 -15.11 11.96
CA LEU A 99 -3.89 -14.17 12.92
C LEU A 99 -4.05 -12.81 12.28
N THR A 100 -5.26 -12.26 12.37
CA THR A 100 -5.59 -10.91 11.91
C THR A 100 -6.31 -10.12 13.01
N THR A 101 -6.27 -8.80 12.94
CA THR A 101 -7.04 -7.92 13.86
C THR A 101 -8.52 -7.84 13.52
N ARG A 102 -8.93 -8.29 12.33
CA ARG A 102 -10.31 -8.28 11.81
C ARG A 102 -10.62 -9.59 11.06
N PRO A 103 -11.91 -9.96 10.91
CA PRO A 103 -12.30 -11.17 10.18
C PRO A 103 -11.83 -11.17 8.72
N ILE A 104 -11.34 -12.33 8.26
CA ILE A 104 -10.94 -12.56 6.87
C ILE A 104 -12.17 -12.92 6.03
N THR A 105 -12.35 -12.24 4.91
CA THR A 105 -13.38 -12.53 3.90
C THR A 105 -12.84 -13.43 2.79
N ARG A 106 -11.56 -13.26 2.42
CA ARG A 106 -10.92 -14.03 1.34
C ARG A 106 -9.42 -14.12 1.56
N LEU A 107 -8.81 -15.22 1.13
CA LEU A 107 -7.37 -15.48 1.27
C LEU A 107 -6.79 -16.08 -0.02
N TRP A 108 -5.55 -15.72 -0.34
CA TRP A 108 -4.77 -16.22 -1.46
C TRP A 108 -3.38 -16.63 -0.98
N VAL A 109 -2.85 -17.72 -1.54
CA VAL A 109 -1.46 -18.13 -1.36
C VAL A 109 -0.76 -18.10 -2.72
N ALA A 110 0.36 -17.38 -2.78
CA ALA A 110 1.16 -17.19 -3.98
C ALA A 110 2.55 -17.79 -3.81
N SER A 111 3.02 -18.49 -4.84
CA SER A 111 4.41 -18.95 -4.92
C SER A 111 5.36 -17.80 -5.30
N PRO A 112 6.69 -17.96 -5.18
CA PRO A 112 7.67 -16.95 -5.60
C PRO A 112 7.62 -16.62 -7.09
N LEU A 113 7.04 -17.50 -7.90
CA LEU A 113 6.87 -17.34 -9.34
C LEU A 113 5.56 -16.62 -9.70
N GLY A 114 4.77 -16.18 -8.71
CA GLY A 114 3.53 -15.41 -8.91
C GLY A 114 2.30 -16.25 -9.24
N GLU A 115 2.41 -17.58 -9.23
CA GLU A 115 1.24 -18.45 -9.40
C GLU A 115 0.37 -18.40 -8.15
N THR A 116 -0.89 -18.00 -8.32
CA THR A 116 -1.88 -17.98 -7.24
C THR A 116 -2.62 -19.30 -7.22
N THR A 117 -2.54 -20.02 -6.11
CA THR A 117 -3.44 -21.15 -5.86
C THR A 117 -4.60 -20.65 -5.01
N PRO A 118 -5.84 -20.65 -5.53
CA PRO A 118 -6.99 -20.34 -4.70
C PRO A 118 -7.14 -21.46 -3.67
N MET A 119 -6.80 -21.17 -2.41
CA MET A 119 -7.02 -22.10 -1.31
C MET A 119 -8.45 -21.96 -0.79
N GLN A 120 -9.07 -23.08 -0.40
CA GLN A 120 -10.35 -23.04 0.29
C GLN A 120 -10.13 -22.43 1.67
N TYR A 121 -10.72 -21.26 1.89
CA TYR A 121 -10.85 -20.64 3.20
C TYR A 121 -12.18 -21.10 3.79
N ASP A 122 -12.14 -21.93 4.82
CA ASP A 122 -13.33 -22.51 5.48
C ASP A 122 -13.92 -21.59 6.58
N GLY A 123 -13.43 -20.34 6.66
CA GLY A 123 -13.78 -19.42 7.74
C GLY A 123 -12.94 -19.60 9.01
N THR A 124 -12.00 -20.57 9.02
CA THR A 124 -11.07 -20.74 10.13
C THR A 124 -9.75 -20.03 9.83
N SER A 125 -9.05 -19.61 10.88
CA SER A 125 -7.70 -19.03 10.75
C SER A 125 -6.65 -20.06 10.31
N LYS A 126 -7.01 -21.32 10.00
CA LYS A 126 -6.06 -22.40 9.72
C LYS A 126 -6.11 -22.77 8.23
N ILE A 127 -4.95 -22.80 7.59
CA ILE A 127 -4.82 -23.10 6.17
C ILE A 127 -3.95 -24.35 6.00
N ASP A 128 -4.46 -25.33 5.26
CA ASP A 128 -3.69 -26.52 4.87
C ASP A 128 -2.70 -26.15 3.77
N VAL A 129 -1.42 -26.38 4.04
CA VAL A 129 -0.31 -26.13 3.12
C VAL A 129 0.49 -27.40 2.83
N SER A 130 0.03 -28.57 3.28
CA SER A 130 0.72 -29.86 3.15
C SER A 130 1.01 -30.25 1.70
N THR A 131 0.20 -29.76 0.76
CA THR A 131 0.32 -30.03 -0.68
C THR A 131 1.29 -29.10 -1.42
N LEU A 132 1.77 -28.05 -0.75
CA LEU A 132 2.74 -27.13 -1.33
C LEU A 132 4.14 -27.75 -1.36
N ALA A 133 4.89 -27.45 -2.41
CA ALA A 133 6.31 -27.80 -2.47
C ALA A 133 7.11 -26.95 -1.46
N PRO A 134 8.28 -27.41 -0.98
CA PRO A 134 9.13 -26.60 -0.12
C PRO A 134 9.55 -25.28 -0.79
N GLY A 135 9.50 -24.17 -0.05
CA GLY A 135 9.80 -22.85 -0.58
C GLY A 135 9.22 -21.69 0.21
N LEU A 136 9.53 -20.46 -0.22
CA LEU A 136 8.93 -19.24 0.32
C LEU A 136 7.54 -19.03 -0.29
N TYR A 137 6.54 -18.73 0.52
CA TYR A 137 5.20 -18.41 0.05
C TYR A 137 4.69 -17.10 0.64
N PHE A 138 3.87 -16.41 -0.15
CA PHE A 138 3.21 -15.18 0.25
C PHE A 138 1.72 -15.45 0.45
N VAL A 139 1.16 -14.95 1.54
CA VAL A 139 -0.27 -15.00 1.85
C VAL A 139 -0.82 -13.60 1.74
N ARG A 140 -1.96 -13.47 1.06
CA ARG A 140 -2.74 -12.22 0.98
C ARG A 140 -4.13 -12.47 1.51
N ALA A 141 -4.66 -11.60 2.37
CA ALA A 141 -6.04 -11.69 2.83
C ALA A 141 -6.79 -10.37 2.65
N LEU A 142 -8.06 -10.47 2.25
CA LEU A 142 -9.05 -9.40 2.24
C LEU A 142 -9.86 -9.50 3.53
N LEU A 143 -9.93 -8.43 4.30
CA LEU A 143 -10.69 -8.34 5.54
C LEU A 143 -12.11 -7.83 5.28
N ASN A 144 -12.98 -7.93 6.29
CA ASN A 144 -14.39 -7.56 6.18
C ASN A 144 -14.67 -6.06 5.97
N ASP A 145 -13.70 -5.20 6.22
CA ASP A 145 -13.75 -3.76 5.98
C ASP A 145 -13.17 -3.33 4.63
N GLY A 146 -12.76 -4.29 3.80
CA GLY A 146 -12.15 -4.05 2.49
C GLY A 146 -10.63 -3.92 2.51
N SER A 147 -10.00 -3.86 3.70
CA SER A 147 -8.54 -3.77 3.79
C SER A 147 -7.87 -5.07 3.34
N VAL A 148 -6.68 -4.94 2.74
CA VAL A 148 -5.88 -6.07 2.28
C VAL A 148 -4.57 -6.14 3.06
N MET A 149 -4.20 -7.33 3.50
CA MET A 149 -2.97 -7.58 4.25
C MET A 149 -2.16 -8.72 3.64
N GLY A 150 -0.83 -8.60 3.74
CA GLY A 150 0.12 -9.61 3.31
C GLY A 150 0.95 -10.17 4.45
N GLY A 151 1.47 -11.37 4.25
CA GLY A 151 2.49 -12.00 5.09
C GLY A 151 3.24 -13.07 4.32
N ALA A 152 4.35 -13.54 4.86
CA ALA A 152 5.15 -14.61 4.25
C ALA A 152 5.43 -15.74 5.24
N PHE A 153 5.53 -16.97 4.73
CA PHE A 153 5.96 -18.13 5.50
C PHE A 153 6.87 -19.03 4.65
N VAL A 154 7.68 -19.85 5.32
CA VAL A 154 8.52 -20.88 4.68
C VAL A 154 7.81 -22.23 4.77
N LYS A 155 7.68 -22.93 3.65
CA LYS A 155 7.24 -24.33 3.58
C LYS A 155 8.48 -25.23 3.58
N ASP A 156 8.52 -26.20 4.49
CA ASP A 156 9.56 -27.24 4.57
C ASP A 156 9.23 -28.47 3.72
#